data_AF-B6BVX7-F1
#
_entry.id   AF-B6BVX7-F1
#
_cell.length_a   1.000
_cell.length_b   1.000
_cell.length_c   1.000
_cell.angle_alpha   90.00
_cell.angle_beta   90.00
_cell.angle_gamma   90.00
#
_symmetry.space_group_name_H-M   'P 1'
#
loop_
_entity.id
_entity.type
_entity.pdbx_description
1 polymer ?
#
loop_
_entity_poly.entity_id
_entity_poly.type
_entity_poly.pdbx_seq_one_letter_code
_entity_poly.pdbx_strand_id
1 'polypeptide(L)'
;MKDISHLISIKKKMVVPLLFIIMFSYFLFITCIAYFPEFLGQQFFNSTISYGIVFGFLLILIIFIVTLVYVFLSNKYLEPEIKKITS
;
A
#
# COMPACT_ATOMS: atom_id res chain seq x y z
N MET A 1 26.72 -3.21 16.86
CA MET A 1 26.17 -2.04 16.11
C MET A 1 26.05 -2.29 14.61
N LYS A 2 26.98 -3.03 13.98
CA LYS A 2 27.01 -3.26 12.52
C LYS A 2 25.85 -4.12 11.99
N ASP A 3 25.30 -5.02 12.82
CA ASP A 3 24.19 -5.90 12.44
C ASP A 3 22.85 -5.16 12.38
N ILE A 4 22.62 -4.21 13.29
CA ILE A 4 21.38 -3.42 13.35
C ILE A 4 21.25 -2.51 12.11
N SER A 5 22.33 -1.87 11.68
CA SER A 5 22.31 -1.01 10.48
C SER A 5 22.07 -1.80 9.18
N HIS A 6 22.54 -3.06 9.13
CA HIS A 6 22.25 -3.97 8.02
C HIS A 6 20.75 -4.32 7.96
N LEU A 7 20.14 -4.68 9.09
CA LEU A 7 18.69 -4.95 9.16
C LEU A 7 17.85 -3.75 8.75
N ILE A 8 18.23 -2.55 9.21
CA ILE A 8 17.53 -1.30 8.84
C ILE A 8 17.60 -1.09 7.33
N SER A 9 18.74 -1.37 6.70
CA SER A 9 18.93 -1.17 5.26
C SER A 9 18.06 -2.13 4.43
N ILE A 10 17.99 -3.40 4.83
CA ILE A 10 17.11 -4.40 4.20
C ILE A 10 15.64 -4.00 4.36
N LYS A 11 15.22 -3.67 5.59
CA LYS A 11 13.86 -3.20 5.87
C LYS A 11 13.50 -2.00 5.00
N LYS A 12 14.38 -1.01 4.92
CA LYS A 12 14.15 0.22 4.16
C LYS A 12 13.98 -0.07 2.67
N LYS A 13 14.81 -0.94 2.10
CA LYS A 13 14.71 -1.33 0.68
C LYS A 13 13.39 -2.02 0.36
N MET A 14 12.78 -2.70 1.32
CA MET A 14 11.48 -3.36 1.17
C MET A 14 10.30 -2.41 1.45
N VAL A 15 10.37 -1.59 2.49
CA VAL A 15 9.26 -0.72 2.92
C VAL A 15 9.11 0.50 2.01
N VAL A 16 10.20 1.11 1.55
CA VAL A 16 10.16 2.33 0.73
C VAL A 16 9.32 2.19 -0.55
N PRO A 17 9.48 1.15 -1.39
CA PRO A 17 8.65 1.02 -2.59
C PRO A 17 7.17 0.81 -2.25
N LEU A 18 6.87 0.03 -1.20
CA LEU A 18 5.49 -0.20 -0.74
C LEU A 18 4.85 1.09 -0.21
N LEU A 19 5.61 1.89 0.55
CA LEU A 19 5.18 3.20 1.03
C LEU A 19 4.87 4.13 -0.15
N PHE A 20 5.73 4.15 -1.17
CA PHE A 20 5.53 4.96 -2.36
C PHE A 20 4.25 4.56 -3.10
N ILE A 21 3.96 3.26 -3.22
CA ILE A 21 2.70 2.77 -3.82
C ILE A 21 1.49 3.29 -3.04
N ILE A 22 1.47 3.14 -1.71
CA ILE A 22 0.35 3.61 -0.88
C ILE A 22 0.19 5.12 -1.02
N MET A 23 1.26 5.89 -0.86
CA MET A 23 1.22 7.34 -0.97
C MET A 23 0.70 7.78 -2.33
N PHE A 24 1.21 7.18 -3.41
CA PHE A 24 0.79 7.51 -4.76
C PHE A 24 -0.69 7.20 -4.98
N SER A 25 -1.17 6.02 -4.58
CA SER A 25 -2.58 5.64 -4.71
C SER A 25 -3.51 6.58 -3.92
N TYR A 26 -3.14 6.94 -2.68
CA TYR A 26 -3.92 7.88 -1.88
C TYR A 26 -3.93 9.28 -2.48
N PHE A 27 -2.76 9.78 -2.90
CA PHE A 27 -2.66 11.12 -3.47
C PHE A 27 -3.46 11.23 -4.77
N LEU A 28 -3.41 10.20 -5.61
CA LEU A 28 -4.20 10.11 -6.83
C LEU A 28 -5.70 10.11 -6.52
N PHE A 29 -6.14 9.30 -5.56
CA PHE A 29 -7.55 9.24 -5.16
C PHE A 29 -8.07 10.56 -4.57
N ILE A 30 -7.32 11.18 -3.66
CA ILE A 30 -7.66 12.49 -3.06
C ILE A 30 -7.71 13.58 -4.14
N THR A 31 -6.75 13.57 -5.07
CA THR A 31 -6.74 14.50 -6.22
C THR A 31 -7.98 14.30 -7.09
N CYS A 32 -8.36 13.06 -7.38
CA CYS A 32 -9.60 12.78 -8.11
C CYS A 32 -10.84 13.33 -7.38
N ILE A 33 -10.92 13.17 -6.06
CA ILE A 33 -12.02 13.72 -5.25
C ILE A 33 -12.06 15.25 -5.32
N ALA A 34 -10.89 15.90 -5.23
CA ALA A 34 -10.80 17.35 -5.19
C ALA A 34 -11.12 18.03 -6.53
N TYR A 35 -10.63 17.47 -7.64
CA TYR A 35 -10.73 18.11 -8.97
C TYR A 35 -11.85 17.53 -9.85
N PHE A 36 -12.27 16.28 -9.63
CA PHE A 36 -13.28 15.60 -10.45
C PHE A 36 -14.43 15.01 -9.62
N PRO A 37 -15.08 15.79 -8.74
CA PRO A 37 -16.17 15.29 -7.90
C PRO A 37 -17.39 14.85 -8.73
N GLU A 38 -17.67 15.54 -9.85
CA GLU A 38 -18.78 15.20 -10.74
C GLU A 38 -18.60 13.82 -11.37
N PHE A 39 -17.38 13.50 -11.82
CA PHE A 39 -17.07 12.18 -12.38
C PHE A 39 -17.23 11.08 -11.34
N LEU A 40 -16.76 11.30 -10.11
CA LEU A 40 -16.92 10.33 -9.02
C LEU A 40 -18.38 10.18 -8.56
N GLY A 41 -19.20 11.21 -8.73
CA GLY A 41 -20.62 11.19 -8.43
C GLY A 41 -21.48 10.50 -9.49
N GLN A 42 -20.96 10.32 -10.71
CA GLN A 42 -21.71 9.66 -11.79
C GLN A 42 -22.02 8.21 -11.43
N GLN A 43 -23.24 7.80 -11.79
CA GLN A 43 -23.71 6.43 -11.63
C GLN A 43 -22.96 5.51 -12.59
N PHE A 44 -22.50 4.38 -12.06
CA PHE A 44 -21.82 3.35 -12.82
C PHE A 44 -22.87 2.50 -13.56
N PHE A 45 -22.88 2.57 -14.90
CA PHE A 45 -23.65 1.65 -15.77
C PHE A 45 -25.13 1.44 -15.34
N ASN A 46 -25.88 2.53 -15.10
CA ASN A 46 -27.30 2.51 -14.66
C ASN A 46 -27.56 1.87 -13.28
N SER A 47 -26.54 1.66 -12.45
CA SER A 47 -26.70 1.19 -11.08
C SER A 47 -26.71 2.35 -10.07
N THR A 48 -27.12 2.07 -8.83
CA THR A 48 -27.04 3.02 -7.70
C THR A 48 -25.60 3.25 -7.21
N ILE A 49 -24.62 2.51 -7.74
CA ILE A 49 -23.22 2.62 -7.34
C ILE A 49 -22.57 3.75 -8.13
N SER A 50 -21.90 4.68 -7.45
CA SER A 50 -21.14 5.74 -8.10
C SER A 50 -19.72 5.30 -8.45
N TYR A 51 -19.09 5.95 -9.43
CA TYR A 51 -17.67 5.72 -9.72
C TYR A 51 -16.78 5.91 -8.49
N GLY A 52 -17.12 6.85 -7.61
CA GLY A 52 -16.41 7.08 -6.36
C GLY A 52 -16.38 5.86 -5.44
N ILE A 53 -17.48 5.11 -5.35
CA ILE A 53 -17.53 3.86 -4.58
C ILE A 53 -16.62 2.81 -5.22
N VAL A 54 -16.64 2.69 -6.55
CA VAL A 54 -15.78 1.73 -7.29
C VAL A 54 -14.30 2.05 -7.07
N PHE A 55 -13.89 3.30 -7.25
CA PHE A 55 -12.50 3.72 -7.04
C PHE A 55 -12.07 3.61 -5.58
N GLY A 56 -12.95 3.96 -4.62
CA GLY A 56 -12.68 3.76 -3.20
C GLY A 56 -12.50 2.28 -2.84
N PHE A 57 -13.32 1.40 -3.41
CA PHE A 57 -13.18 -0.04 -3.24
C PHE A 57 -11.88 -0.58 -3.84
N LEU A 58 -11.49 -0.11 -5.03
CA LEU A 58 -10.20 -0.43 -5.62
C LEU A 58 -9.04 0.00 -4.73
N LEU A 59 -9.11 1.19 -4.12
CA LEU A 59 -8.10 1.66 -3.17
C LEU A 59 -7.99 0.72 -1.96
N ILE A 60 -9.12 0.26 -1.41
CA ILE A 60 -9.14 -0.73 -0.33
C ILE A 60 -8.44 -2.02 -0.75
N LEU A 61 -8.76 -2.55 -1.94
CA LEU A 61 -8.11 -3.75 -2.48
C LEU A 61 -6.59 -3.57 -2.62
N ILE A 62 -6.13 -2.41 -3.11
CA ILE A 62 -4.70 -2.10 -3.20
C ILE A 62 -4.05 -2.14 -1.82
N ILE A 63 -4.68 -1.56 -0.79
CA ILE A 63 -4.13 -1.58 0.58
C ILE A 63 -4.01 -3.01 1.11
N PHE A 64 -5.01 -3.85 0.87
CA PHE A 64 -4.95 -5.27 1.25
C PHE A 64 -3.81 -5.99 0.54
N ILE A 65 -3.65 -5.79 -0.77
CA ILE A 65 -2.57 -6.40 -1.55
C ILE A 65 -1.22 -5.94 -1.03
N VAL A 66 -1.02 -4.64 -0.82
CA VAL A 66 0.25 -4.11 -0.31
C VAL A 66 0.56 -4.67 1.08
N THR A 67 -0.45 -4.83 1.94
CA THR A 67 -0.29 -5.42 3.27
C THR A 67 0.12 -6.89 3.19
N LEU A 68 -0.53 -7.69 2.34
CA LEU A 68 -0.18 -9.10 2.15
C LEU A 68 1.23 -9.26 1.58
N VAL A 69 1.57 -8.45 0.58
CA VAL A 69 2.91 -8.40 -0.01
C VAL A 69 3.93 -8.04 1.07
N TYR A 70 3.66 -7.01 1.87
CA TYR A 70 4.53 -6.60 2.98
C TYR A 70 4.78 -7.75 3.96
N VAL A 71 3.72 -8.41 4.45
CA VAL A 71 3.83 -9.51 5.42
C VAL A 71 4.62 -10.67 4.81
N PHE A 72 4.32 -11.07 3.57
CA PHE A 72 5.05 -12.14 2.89
C PHE A 72 6.54 -11.83 2.75
N LEU A 73 6.87 -10.62 2.30
CA LEU A 73 8.25 -10.16 2.19
C LEU A 73 8.95 -10.10 3.55
N SER A 74 8.29 -9.56 4.57
CA SER A 74 8.82 -9.47 5.93
C SER A 74 9.16 -10.85 6.48
N ASN A 75 8.25 -11.82 6.34
CA ASN A 75 8.46 -13.15 6.86
C ASN A 75 9.60 -13.89 6.12
N LYS A 76 9.74 -13.62 4.82
CA LYS A 76 10.79 -14.24 4.00
C LYS A 76 12.19 -13.68 4.27
N TYR A 77 12.33 -12.37 4.49
CA TYR A 77 13.63 -11.70 4.49
C TYR A 77 14.05 -11.10 5.84
N LEU A 78 13.11 -10.65 6.68
CA LEU A 78 13.43 -10.04 7.98
C LEU A 78 13.46 -11.07 9.11
N GLU A 79 12.48 -11.96 9.17
CA GLU A 79 12.39 -13.01 10.20
C GLU A 79 13.65 -13.91 10.34
N PRO A 80 14.26 -14.43 9.25
CA PRO A 80 15.46 -15.26 9.38
C PRO A 80 16.67 -14.47 9.91
N GLU A 81 16.79 -13.21 9.54
CA GLU A 81 17.89 -12.36 9.99
C GLU A 81 17.72 -11.92 11.45
N ILE A 82 16.48 -11.67 11.90
CA ILE A 82 16.18 -11.38 13.31
C ILE A 82 16.48 -12.60 14.17
N LYS A 83 16.10 -13.81 13.72
CA LYS A 83 16.32 -15.04 14.47
C LYS A 83 17.81 -15.34 14.71
N LYS A 84 18.70 -14.93 13.80
CA LYS A 84 20.16 -15.06 13.95
C LYS A 84 20.75 -14.15 15.04
N ILE A 85 20.07 -13.07 15.41
CA ILE A 85 20.54 -12.12 16.42
C ILE A 85 20.00 -12.47 17.81
N THR A 86 18.84 -13.12 17.88
CA THR A 86 18.18 -13.50 19.13
C THR A 86 18.51 -14.92 19.62
N SER A 87 19.02 -15.80 18.75
CA SER A 87 19.52 -17.14 19.12
C SER A 87 21.00 -17.12 19.48
#